data_AF-A0A2V7BY15-F1
#
_entry.id   AF-A0A2V7BY15-F1
#
_cell.length_a   1.000
_cell.length_b   1.000
_cell.length_c   1.000
_cell.angle_alpha   90.00
_cell.angle_beta   90.00
_cell.angle_gamma   90.00
#
_symmetry.space_group_name_H-M   'P 1'
#
loop_
_entity.id
_entity.type
_entity.pdbx_description
1 polymer ?
#
loop_
_entity_poly.entity_id
_entity_poly.type
_entity_poly.pdbx_seq_one_letter_code
_entity_poly.pdbx_strand_id
1 'polypeptide(L)'
;MRRWQVWFFGRSGQILFWAAVVLVGAFLIGASGGRAQWWWPFHRPSPSVVLATGTWTHDYPIMAEEAKSLGLSVSTDVPEEVYQFMSLIPQPTRTRPAVEYVPMPYRSRQGS
;
A
#
# COMPACT_ATOMS: atom_id res chain seq x y z
N MET A 1 23.19 7.34 -1.89
CA MET A 1 24.07 6.14 -2.04
C MET A 1 24.47 5.67 -0.65
N ARG A 2 24.06 4.47 -0.20
CA ARG A 2 24.28 3.99 1.18
C ARG A 2 25.53 3.11 1.26
N ARG A 3 26.47 3.54 2.11
CA ARG A 3 27.87 3.06 2.31
C ARG A 3 28.04 1.60 2.79
N TRP A 4 26.98 0.81 2.90
CA TRP A 4 27.03 -0.54 3.51
C TRP A 4 27.15 -1.70 2.51
N GLN A 5 27.09 -1.46 1.19
CA GLN A 5 27.14 -2.53 0.18
C GLN A 5 28.56 -3.08 -0.10
N VAL A 6 29.63 -2.42 0.36
CA VAL A 6 31.01 -2.76 -0.04
C VAL A 6 31.62 -3.90 0.80
N TRP A 7 30.97 -4.34 1.87
CA TRP A 7 31.46 -5.46 2.72
C TRP A 7 31.15 -6.86 2.16
N PHE A 8 30.37 -6.96 1.08
CA PHE A 8 29.78 -8.23 0.64
C PHE A 8 30.57 -9.02 -0.42
N PHE A 9 31.59 -8.44 -1.06
CA PHE A 9 32.23 -9.06 -2.24
C PHE A 9 33.76 -9.25 -2.16
N GLY A 10 34.38 -9.05 -0.98
CA GLY A 10 35.83 -8.88 -0.88
C GLY A 10 36.69 -10.09 -0.46
N ARG A 11 36.14 -11.26 -0.11
CA ARG A 11 36.99 -12.40 0.34
C ARG A 11 36.36 -13.76 0.01
N SER A 12 37.08 -14.55 -0.76
CA SER A 12 36.70 -15.83 -1.39
C SER A 12 36.21 -16.95 -0.46
N GLY A 13 36.12 -16.72 0.86
CA GLY A 13 35.64 -17.68 1.87
C GLY A 13 34.22 -17.43 2.39
N GLN A 14 33.55 -16.35 1.99
CA GLN A 14 32.22 -16.00 2.50
C GLN A 14 31.10 -16.92 1.96
N ILE A 15 31.25 -17.49 0.78
CA ILE A 15 30.20 -18.32 0.15
C ILE A 15 29.93 -19.58 0.98
N LEU A 16 30.98 -20.25 1.47
CA LEU A 16 30.84 -21.47 2.29
C LEU A 16 30.25 -21.16 3.66
N PHE A 17 30.64 -20.04 4.26
CA PHE A 17 30.06 -19.58 5.52
C PHE A 17 28.56 -19.30 5.38
N TRP A 18 28.15 -18.58 4.34
CA TRP A 18 26.74 -18.31 4.07
C TRP A 18 25.95 -19.57 3.67
N ALA A 19 26.55 -20.50 2.92
CA ALA A 19 25.93 -21.78 2.60
C ALA A 19 25.69 -22.62 3.86
N ALA A 20 26.64 -22.65 4.79
CA ALA A 20 26.49 -23.33 6.07
C ALA A 20 25.40 -22.70 6.94
N VAL A 21 25.34 -21.36 7.01
CA VAL A 21 24.29 -20.63 7.74
C VAL A 21 22.90 -20.91 7.17
N VAL A 22 22.75 -20.98 5.84
CA VAL A 22 21.48 -21.30 5.17
C VAL A 22 21.07 -22.75 5.44
N LEU A 23 22.00 -23.70 5.38
CA LEU A 23 21.71 -25.12 5.66
C LEU A 23 21.31 -25.36 7.12
N VAL A 24 22.00 -24.72 8.07
CA VAL A 24 21.66 -24.81 9.50
C VAL A 24 20.32 -24.13 9.79
N GLY A 25 20.07 -22.96 9.20
CA GLY A 25 18.77 -22.28 9.33
C GLY A 25 17.60 -23.09 8.75
N ALA A 26 17.79 -23.72 7.60
CA ALA A 26 16.80 -24.60 7.00
C ALA A 26 16.55 -25.87 7.83
N PHE A 27 17.60 -26.45 8.41
CA PHE A 27 17.51 -27.64 9.26
C PHE A 27 16.82 -27.36 10.61
N LEU A 28 17.09 -26.21 11.22
CA LEU A 28 16.49 -25.83 12.51
C LEU A 28 15.02 -25.38 12.39
N ILE A 29 14.57 -24.91 11.22
CA ILE A 29 13.23 -24.31 11.03
C ILE A 29 12.25 -25.27 10.30
N GLY A 30 12.74 -26.39 9.76
CA GLY A 30 11.90 -27.42 9.12
C GLY A 30 10.77 -28.02 9.98
N ALA A 31 10.66 -27.64 11.26
CA ALA A 31 9.61 -28.07 12.17
C ALA A 31 8.48 -27.04 12.42
N SER A 32 8.55 -25.81 11.91
CA SER A 32 7.50 -24.81 12.09
C SER A 32 6.95 -24.33 10.75
N GLY A 33 5.73 -24.76 10.39
CA GLY A 33 5.03 -24.43 9.15
C GLY A 33 4.58 -22.96 8.99
N GLY A 34 5.36 -22.01 9.51
CA GLY A 34 5.17 -20.58 9.27
C GLY A 34 6.08 -20.11 8.13
N ARG A 35 5.57 -19.27 7.23
CA ARG A 35 6.36 -18.67 6.13
C ARG A 35 7.56 -17.93 6.72
N ALA A 36 8.76 -18.49 6.57
CA ALA A 36 10.00 -17.94 7.10
C ALA A 36 10.36 -16.62 6.42
N GLN A 37 9.90 -15.51 6.99
CA GLN A 37 10.18 -14.14 6.58
C GLN A 37 11.45 -13.60 7.26
N TRP A 38 12.59 -14.26 7.05
CA TRP A 38 13.86 -13.88 7.68
C TRP A 38 14.73 -13.07 6.69
N TRP A 39 14.95 -11.80 7.01
CA TRP A 39 16.01 -10.86 6.56
C TRP A 39 16.30 -10.59 5.05
N TRP A 40 15.64 -11.21 4.06
CA TRP A 40 16.03 -11.01 2.66
C TRP A 40 15.83 -9.56 2.16
N PRO A 41 16.82 -8.94 1.46
CA PRO A 41 16.74 -7.54 1.00
C PRO A 41 15.76 -7.31 -0.17
N PHE A 42 15.11 -8.37 -0.67
CA PHE A 42 14.16 -8.31 -1.79
C PHE A 42 12.72 -8.63 -1.37
N HIS A 43 12.40 -8.64 -0.07
CA HIS A 43 11.00 -8.72 0.35
C HIS A 43 10.23 -7.54 -0.23
N ARG A 44 9.23 -7.82 -1.07
CA ARG A 44 8.29 -6.77 -1.46
C ARG A 44 7.59 -6.28 -0.18
N PRO A 45 7.56 -4.96 0.07
CA PRO A 45 6.79 -4.43 1.18
C PRO A 45 5.33 -4.85 1.05
N SER A 46 4.65 -5.02 2.19
CA SER A 46 3.22 -5.29 2.17
C SER A 46 2.47 -4.12 1.51
N PRO A 47 1.31 -4.38 0.88
CA PRO A 47 0.53 -3.33 0.23
C PRO A 47 0.23 -2.15 1.16
N SER A 48 -0.03 -2.43 2.45
CA SER A 48 -0.25 -1.41 3.49
C SER A 48 0.93 -0.45 3.67
N VAL A 49 2.17 -0.94 3.60
CA VAL A 49 3.36 -0.10 3.74
C VAL A 49 3.53 0.78 2.51
N VAL A 50 3.30 0.23 1.32
CA VAL A 50 3.39 0.99 0.06
C VAL A 50 2.38 2.13 0.04
N LEU A 51 1.12 1.86 0.41
CA LEU A 51 0.05 2.87 0.47
C LEU A 51 0.32 3.96 1.51
N ALA A 52 0.98 3.62 2.63
CA ALA A 52 1.27 4.58 3.71
C ALA A 52 2.57 5.39 3.54
N THR A 53 3.44 5.02 2.57
CA THR A 53 4.76 5.66 2.41
C THR A 53 4.70 6.98 1.61
N GLY A 54 3.52 7.39 1.14
CA GLY A 54 3.34 8.63 0.37
C GLY A 54 3.75 8.50 -1.10
N THR A 55 3.72 7.28 -1.64
CA THR A 55 3.95 7.02 -3.07
C THR A 55 2.91 7.70 -3.95
N TRP A 56 1.68 7.86 -3.46
CA TRP A 56 0.57 8.50 -4.15
C TRP A 56 0.06 9.71 -3.38
N THR A 57 -0.43 10.72 -4.11
CA THR A 57 -1.18 11.83 -3.53
C THR A 57 -2.61 11.39 -3.23
N HIS A 58 -3.29 12.10 -2.35
CA HIS A 58 -4.69 11.82 -1.98
C HIS A 58 -5.64 11.73 -3.19
N ASP A 59 -5.35 12.49 -4.24
CA ASP A 59 -6.21 12.59 -5.44
C ASP A 59 -5.82 11.62 -6.55
N TYR A 60 -4.82 10.76 -6.34
CA TYR A 60 -4.44 9.77 -7.33
C TYR A 60 -5.36 8.53 -7.25
N PRO A 61 -6.18 8.26 -8.28
CA PRO A 61 -7.03 7.08 -8.28
C PRO A 61 -6.20 5.83 -8.62
N ILE A 62 -6.21 4.84 -7.73
CA ILE A 62 -5.62 3.52 -7.98
C ILE A 62 -6.67 2.67 -8.70
N MET A 63 -6.40 2.32 -9.96
CA MET A 63 -7.32 1.52 -10.77
C MET A 63 -7.31 0.05 -10.35
N ALA A 64 -8.35 -0.70 -10.72
CA ALA A 64 -8.50 -2.10 -10.31
C ALA A 64 -7.32 -2.98 -10.76
N GLU A 65 -6.79 -2.74 -11.96
CA GLU A 65 -5.62 -3.44 -12.51
C GLU A 65 -4.36 -3.14 -11.69
N GLU A 66 -4.16 -1.87 -11.34
CA GLU A 66 -3.02 -1.43 -10.52
C GLU A 66 -3.11 -2.03 -9.12
N ALA A 67 -4.28 -1.99 -8.48
CA ALA A 67 -4.50 -2.60 -7.17
C ALA A 67 -4.22 -4.11 -7.17
N LYS A 68 -4.63 -4.83 -8.22
CA LYS A 68 -4.29 -6.26 -8.39
C LYS A 68 -2.79 -6.47 -8.52
N SER A 69 -2.09 -5.61 -9.28
CA SER A 69 -0.64 -5.68 -9.43
C SER A 69 0.12 -5.45 -8.10
N LEU A 70 -0.48 -4.66 -7.20
CA LEU A 70 0.03 -4.44 -5.84
C LEU A 70 -0.21 -5.65 -4.91
N GLY A 71 -0.95 -6.67 -5.36
CA GLY A 71 -1.30 -7.86 -4.58
C GLY A 71 -2.53 -7.68 -3.69
N LEU A 72 -3.36 -6.67 -3.96
CA LEU A 72 -4.65 -6.50 -3.28
C LEU A 72 -5.69 -7.44 -3.87
N SER A 73 -6.55 -8.01 -3.01
CA SER A 73 -7.70 -8.82 -3.42
C SER A 73 -8.83 -7.90 -3.91
N VAL A 74 -8.82 -7.59 -5.20
CA VAL A 74 -9.81 -6.70 -5.84
C VAL A 74 -10.64 -7.46 -6.88
N SER A 75 -11.96 -7.33 -6.79
CA SER A 75 -12.91 -7.80 -7.80
C SER A 75 -13.70 -6.60 -8.35
N THR A 76 -14.01 -6.65 -9.65
CA THR A 76 -14.90 -5.70 -10.33
C THR A 76 -16.27 -6.31 -10.60
N ASP A 77 -16.46 -7.58 -10.25
CA ASP A 77 -17.75 -8.25 -10.33
C ASP A 77 -18.62 -7.80 -9.16
N VAL A 78 -19.77 -7.21 -9.46
CA VAL A 78 -20.72 -6.69 -8.47
C VAL A 78 -21.97 -7.54 -8.55
N PRO A 79 -22.25 -8.40 -7.55
CA PRO A 79 -23.43 -9.25 -7.54
C PRO A 79 -24.74 -8.47 -7.56
N GLU A 80 -25.80 -9.05 -8.13
CA GLU A 80 -27.12 -8.42 -8.27
C GLU A 80 -27.71 -7.99 -6.92
N GLU A 81 -27.44 -8.76 -5.85
CA GLU A 81 -27.89 -8.45 -4.50
C GLU A 81 -27.33 -7.10 -3.99
N VAL A 82 -26.14 -6.70 -4.45
CA VAL A 82 -25.56 -5.40 -4.12
C VAL A 82 -26.35 -4.28 -4.77
N TYR A 83 -26.79 -4.44 -6.03
CA TYR A 83 -27.65 -3.46 -6.69
C TYR A 83 -29.03 -3.36 -6.03
N GLN A 84 -29.62 -4.51 -5.66
CA GLN A 84 -30.86 -4.54 -4.90
C GLN A 84 -30.72 -3.81 -3.57
N PHE A 85 -29.62 -4.01 -2.85
CA PHE A 85 -29.33 -3.28 -1.62
C PHE A 85 -29.20 -1.77 -1.86
N MET A 86 -28.45 -1.35 -2.89
CA MET A 86 -28.30 0.07 -3.24
C MET A 86 -29.63 0.74 -3.59
N SER A 87 -30.58 0.01 -4.16
CA SER A 87 -31.92 0.54 -4.48
C SER A 87 -32.71 1.00 -3.24
N LEU A 88 -32.40 0.43 -2.06
CA LEU A 88 -33.02 0.79 -0.79
C LEU A 88 -32.46 2.09 -0.20
N ILE A 89 -31.28 2.53 -0.66
CA ILE A 89 -30.58 3.73 -0.17
C ILE A 89 -30.40 4.70 -1.33
N PRO A 90 -31.49 5.31 -1.84
CA PRO A 90 -31.38 6.27 -2.93
C PRO A 90 -30.50 7.44 -2.49
N GLN A 91 -29.48 7.75 -3.30
CA GLN A 91 -28.70 8.95 -3.06
C GLN A 91 -29.62 10.17 -3.15
N PRO A 92 -29.58 11.10 -2.18
CA PRO A 92 -30.39 12.31 -2.24
C PRO A 92 -29.97 13.11 -3.47
N THR A 93 -30.87 13.22 -4.45
CA THR A 93 -30.69 14.08 -5.62
C THR A 93 -30.64 15.51 -5.12
N ARG A 94 -29.43 16.03 -5.00
CA ARG A 94 -29.17 17.30 -4.37
C ARG A 94 -29.63 18.43 -5.29
N THR A 95 -30.86 18.90 -5.14
CA THR A 95 -31.39 20.05 -5.90
C THR A 95 -30.76 21.38 -5.48
N ARG A 96 -30.07 21.43 -4.34
CA ARG A 96 -29.44 22.64 -3.82
C ARG A 96 -27.93 22.63 -4.07
N PRO A 97 -27.34 23.68 -4.66
CA PRO A 97 -25.90 23.77 -4.83
C PRO A 97 -25.17 23.63 -3.48
N ALA A 98 -24.01 22.98 -3.50
CA ALA A 98 -23.18 22.74 -2.31
C ALA A 98 -22.67 23.99 -1.64
N VAL A 99 -22.48 24.99 -2.46
CA VAL A 99 -21.85 26.25 -2.17
C VAL A 99 -22.85 27.29 -2.62
N GLU A 100 -23.46 27.96 -1.65
CA GLU A 100 -24.21 29.18 -1.94
C GLU A 100 -23.18 30.29 -2.09
N TYR A 101 -22.91 30.68 -3.34
CA TYR A 101 -22.08 31.84 -3.62
C TYR A 101 -22.84 33.07 -3.13
N VAL A 102 -22.36 33.72 -2.07
CA VAL A 102 -22.88 35.01 -1.62
C VAL A 102 -22.14 36.09 -2.41
N PRO A 103 -22.78 36.78 -3.38
CA PRO A 103 -22.17 37.89 -4.10
C PRO A 103 -22.15 39.14 -3.21
N MET A 104 -21.47 39.08 -2.08
CA MET A 104 -21.20 40.27 -1.27
C MET A 104 -19.68 40.38 -1.09
N PRO A 105 -19.10 41.57 -1.35
CA PRO A 105 -17.70 41.79 -1.04
C PRO A 105 -17.52 41.61 0.47
N TYR A 106 -16.58 40.73 0.85
CA TYR A 106 -16.18 40.55 2.24
C TYR A 106 -15.74 41.91 2.75
N ARG A 107 -16.54 42.56 3.63
CA ARG A 107 -16.14 43.83 4.22
C ARG A 107 -14.83 43.55 4.94
N SER A 108 -13.73 44.13 4.44
CA SER A 108 -12.47 44.14 5.15
C SER A 108 -12.77 44.74 6.52
N ARG A 109 -12.53 43.94 7.56
CA ARG A 109 -12.54 44.39 8.94
C ARG A 109 -11.51 45.51 9.03
N GLN A 110 -11.94 46.75 8.95
CA GLN A 110 -11.11 47.91 9.27
C GLN A 110 -10.73 47.75 10.74
N GLY A 111 -9.47 47.37 10.95
CA GLY A 111 -8.84 47.40 12.27
C GLY A 111 -8.81 48.83 12.76
N SER A 112 -9.28 49.00 13.99
CA SER A 112 -9.20 50.21 14.80
C SER A 112 -7.76 50.50 15.20
#